data_AF-A0A8J6PEC4-F1
#
_entry.id   AF-A0A8J6PEC4-F1
#
_cell.length_a   1.000
_cell.length_b   1.000
_cell.length_c   1.000
_cell.angle_alpha   90.00
_cell.angle_beta   90.00
_cell.angle_gamma   90.00
#
_symmetry.space_group_name_H-M   'P 1'
#
loop_
_entity.id
_entity.type
_entity.pdbx_description
1 polymer ?
#
loop_
_entity_poly.entity_id
_entity_poly.type
_entity_poly.pdbx_seq_one_letter_code
_entity_poly.pdbx_strand_id
1 'polypeptide(L)'
;MNRKESRSRMVTVLAVVVVVIAGVTGYSLLSGDEVYANHTQPVDMERQFSFEQLPEQKTIIKHASGLQYAGTESGLFVSEDGGKFWKRSYPFPLPVTMITTFDNENLYAFVVGKGLFSIRGDETEWSLINNQMGTQFLVSLSSEEGEINRLVARNQYGKQIISDDGGESWVRADGFPKVKTMVERRGEKLFNEKCQSCHGIAGIGETYTIEALTNRDYLMAPPLDESAHAWHHTDEALMKTILEGSSRQSRMPAWGDLGVTKADASHLVAYIKSLWGERIRDCQGPRHMQCM
;
A
#
# COMPACT_ATOMS: atom_id res chain seq x y z
N MET A 1 22.12 70.93 30.93
CA MET A 1 21.51 70.66 32.25
C MET A 1 21.08 69.21 32.29
N ASN A 2 21.54 68.48 33.32
CA ASN A 2 21.38 67.04 33.56
C ASN A 2 19.93 66.58 33.84
N ARG A 3 19.59 65.34 33.41
CA ARG A 3 18.94 64.22 34.16
C ARG A 3 18.43 63.20 33.12
N LYS A 4 19.02 62.01 32.93
CA LYS A 4 19.07 60.76 33.74
C LYS A 4 17.69 60.17 34.11
N GLU A 5 17.63 58.84 33.92
CA GLU A 5 16.66 57.82 34.41
C GLU A 5 15.43 57.55 33.53
N SER A 6 14.91 56.33 33.36
CA SER A 6 15.25 54.97 33.85
C SER A 6 14.46 53.94 33.00
N ARG A 7 14.93 52.69 32.99
CA ARG A 7 14.35 51.52 32.34
C ARG A 7 12.94 51.19 32.84
N SER A 8 12.07 50.75 31.94
CA SER A 8 11.03 49.76 32.23
C SER A 8 11.03 48.69 31.13
N ARG A 9 11.39 47.46 31.48
CA ARG A 9 11.24 46.28 30.62
C ARG A 9 9.82 45.78 30.81
N MET A 10 8.99 45.95 29.79
CA MET A 10 7.68 45.30 29.72
C MET A 10 7.89 43.94 29.05
N VAL A 11 7.79 42.87 29.84
CA VAL A 11 7.81 41.49 29.36
C VAL A 11 6.40 41.19 28.85
N THR A 12 6.23 41.24 27.53
CA THR A 12 4.99 40.79 26.90
C THR A 12 5.10 39.28 26.68
N VAL A 13 4.43 38.50 27.53
CA VAL A 13 4.19 37.07 27.29
C VAL A 13 3.10 36.97 26.23
N LEU A 14 3.49 36.83 24.98
CA LEU A 14 2.60 36.42 23.90
C LEU A 14 2.51 34.90 23.92
N ALA A 15 1.41 34.39 24.48
CA ALA A 15 1.00 33.01 24.31
C ALA A 15 0.66 32.79 22.83
N VAL A 16 1.58 32.16 22.09
CA VAL A 16 1.30 31.67 20.74
C VAL A 16 0.53 30.37 20.88
N VAL A 17 -0.78 30.44 20.63
CA VAL A 17 -1.62 29.28 20.38
C VAL A 17 -1.14 28.66 19.06
N VAL A 18 -0.39 27.56 19.14
CA VAL A 18 -0.05 26.75 17.96
C VAL A 18 -1.30 25.97 17.59
N VAL A 19 -2.09 26.53 16.67
CA VAL A 19 -3.05 25.76 15.89
C VAL A 19 -2.24 24.94 14.90
N VAL A 20 -2.19 23.62 15.10
CA VAL A 20 -1.63 22.69 14.12
C VAL A 20 -2.57 22.65 12.92
N ILE A 21 -2.32 23.52 11.94
CA ILE A 21 -2.82 23.34 10.59
C ILE A 21 -1.83 22.40 9.92
N ALA A 22 -2.17 21.12 9.82
CA ALA A 22 -1.47 20.16 8.97
C ALA A 22 -1.76 20.52 7.49
N GLY A 23 -1.14 21.60 7.04
CA GLY A 23 -1.13 22.07 5.66
C GLY A 23 0.25 21.84 5.07
N VAL A 24 0.33 20.87 4.16
CA VAL A 24 1.20 20.85 2.97
C VAL A 24 2.47 21.70 3.10
N THR A 25 3.58 21.12 3.55
CA THR A 25 4.94 21.40 3.05
C THR A 25 5.97 20.59 3.83
N GLY A 26 6.66 19.70 3.13
CA GLY A 26 7.74 18.89 3.68
C GLY A 26 8.32 17.88 2.68
N TYR A 27 8.16 18.11 1.37
CA TYR A 27 9.06 17.51 0.40
C TYR A 27 10.26 18.44 0.28
N SER A 28 11.34 18.12 1.00
CA SER A 28 12.64 18.70 0.70
C SER A 28 13.04 18.24 -0.70
N LEU A 29 13.31 19.22 -1.55
CA LEU A 29 13.69 19.07 -2.94
C LEU A 29 15.02 18.31 -3.06
N LEU A 30 14.94 17.00 -3.25
CA LEU A 30 15.87 16.32 -4.15
C LEU A 30 15.60 16.91 -5.54
N SER A 31 16.66 17.29 -6.25
CA SER A 31 16.65 17.93 -7.57
C SER A 31 15.46 17.50 -8.43
N GLY A 32 14.68 18.47 -8.93
CA GLY A 32 13.34 18.31 -9.52
C GLY A 32 13.18 17.38 -10.72
N ASP A 33 14.23 16.66 -11.13
CA ASP A 33 14.19 15.63 -12.15
C ASP A 33 13.99 14.20 -11.56
N GLU A 34 14.26 13.97 -10.27
CA GLU A 34 14.16 12.63 -9.66
C GLU A 34 12.76 12.31 -9.08
N VAL A 35 11.96 13.32 -8.75
CA VAL A 35 10.59 13.14 -8.21
C VAL A 35 9.62 12.58 -9.25
N TYR A 36 9.97 12.69 -10.53
CA TYR A 36 9.26 12.09 -11.67
C TYR A 36 10.22 11.29 -12.55
N ALA A 37 11.20 10.61 -11.97
CA ALA A 37 12.00 9.66 -12.73
C ALA A 37 11.04 8.71 -13.46
N ASN A 38 11.26 8.48 -14.75
CA ASN A 38 10.42 7.60 -15.55
C ASN A 38 10.48 6.17 -14.96
N HIS A 39 9.53 5.82 -14.10
CA HIS A 39 9.49 4.52 -13.42
C HIS A 39 9.19 3.34 -14.36
N THR A 40 9.03 3.62 -15.67
CA THR A 40 8.88 2.58 -16.70
C THR A 40 10.22 2.20 -17.34
N GLN A 41 11.28 3.00 -17.15
CA GLN A 41 12.60 2.72 -17.70
C GLN A 41 13.58 2.34 -16.59
N PRO A 42 14.46 1.35 -16.83
CA PRO A 42 15.51 1.01 -15.89
C PRO A 42 16.47 2.19 -15.76
N VAL A 43 16.95 2.42 -14.55
CA VAL A 43 17.95 3.45 -14.24
C VAL A 43 19.36 2.91 -14.42
N ASP A 44 20.34 3.82 -14.44
CA ASP A 44 21.76 3.44 -14.39
C ASP A 44 22.08 2.76 -13.04
N MET A 45 22.41 1.47 -13.12
CA MET A 45 22.73 0.63 -11.97
C MET A 45 24.16 0.81 -11.47
N GLU A 46 25.04 1.38 -12.29
CA GLU A 46 26.46 1.58 -11.94
C GLU A 46 26.71 2.90 -11.22
N ARG A 47 25.73 3.81 -11.23
CA ARG A 47 25.80 5.08 -10.49
C ARG A 47 26.00 4.80 -9.00
N GLN A 48 27.06 5.41 -8.45
CA GLN A 48 27.39 5.33 -7.03
C GLN A 48 26.83 6.51 -6.25
N PHE A 49 26.48 6.24 -4.99
CA PHE A 49 25.97 7.20 -4.03
C PHE A 49 26.77 7.07 -2.72
N SER A 50 27.10 8.20 -2.09
CA SER A 50 27.52 8.20 -0.69
C SER A 50 26.33 7.95 0.24
N PHE A 51 26.60 7.66 1.51
CA PHE A 51 25.54 7.48 2.51
C PHE A 51 24.63 8.72 2.65
N GLU A 52 25.20 9.92 2.57
CA GLU A 52 24.47 11.20 2.66
C GLU A 52 23.65 11.51 1.40
N GLN A 53 24.01 10.91 0.27
CA GLN A 53 23.26 11.02 -0.99
C GLN A 53 22.11 10.02 -1.07
N LEU A 54 22.06 9.03 -0.18
CA LEU A 54 20.89 8.17 -0.08
C LEU A 54 19.68 8.97 0.43
N PRO A 55 18.47 8.59 0.01
CA PRO A 55 17.25 9.18 0.52
C PRO A 55 17.15 9.14 2.06
N GLU A 56 16.39 10.07 2.64
CA GLU A 56 16.36 10.27 4.08
C GLU A 56 15.69 9.08 4.78
N GLN A 57 14.55 8.62 4.25
CA GLN A 57 13.78 7.50 4.81
C GLN A 57 14.35 6.17 4.33
N LYS A 58 15.26 5.60 5.12
CA LYS A 58 15.94 4.34 4.77
C LYS A 58 15.93 3.33 5.91
N THR A 59 15.69 2.08 5.54
CA THR A 59 15.94 0.92 6.40
C THR A 59 17.12 0.16 5.83
N ILE A 60 18.16 -0.06 6.64
CA ILE A 60 19.37 -0.76 6.24
C ILE A 60 19.43 -2.13 6.94
N ILE A 61 19.61 -3.18 6.14
CA ILE A 61 19.75 -4.56 6.60
C ILE A 61 21.14 -5.07 6.22
N LYS A 62 21.79 -5.78 7.15
CA LYS A 62 23.04 -6.51 6.87
C LYS A 62 22.69 -7.94 6.49
N HIS A 63 23.24 -8.40 5.38
CA HIS A 63 23.07 -9.76 4.89
C HIS A 63 24.22 -10.66 5.33
N ALA A 64 24.00 -11.98 5.39
CA ALA A 64 25.00 -12.97 5.77
C ALA A 64 26.22 -12.98 4.85
N SER A 65 26.05 -12.59 3.57
CA SER A 65 27.18 -12.43 2.64
C SER A 65 28.13 -11.26 2.98
N GLY A 66 27.78 -10.42 3.96
CA GLY A 66 28.52 -9.21 4.32
C GLY A 66 28.06 -7.95 3.61
N LEU A 67 27.20 -8.08 2.59
CA LEU A 67 26.55 -6.97 1.90
C LEU A 67 25.56 -6.24 2.81
N GLN A 68 25.37 -4.95 2.57
CA GLN A 68 24.31 -4.16 3.20
C GLN A 68 23.30 -3.75 2.15
N TYR A 69 22.01 -3.88 2.46
CA TYR A 69 20.92 -3.48 1.58
C TYR A 69 20.12 -2.36 2.23
N ALA A 70 19.67 -1.40 1.43
CA ALA A 70 18.81 -0.32 1.87
C ALA A 70 17.52 -0.30 1.05
N GLY A 71 16.38 -0.33 1.74
CA GLY A 71 15.09 0.03 1.17
C GLY A 71 14.76 1.48 1.50
N THR A 72 14.39 2.27 0.48
CA THR A 72 14.14 3.70 0.63
C THR A 72 12.84 4.15 -0.05
N GLU A 73 12.46 5.42 0.12
CA GLU A 73 11.36 6.04 -0.62
C GLU A 73 11.58 6.12 -2.14
N SER A 74 12.78 5.85 -2.64
CA SER A 74 13.11 5.93 -4.08
C SER A 74 13.84 4.71 -4.66
N GLY A 75 13.91 3.59 -3.92
CA GLY A 75 14.39 2.32 -4.47
C GLY A 75 15.15 1.42 -3.49
N LEU A 76 15.63 0.30 -4.03
CA LEU A 76 16.53 -0.63 -3.36
C LEU A 76 17.99 -0.32 -3.73
N PHE A 77 18.86 -0.34 -2.73
CA PHE A 77 20.30 -0.11 -2.86
C PHE A 77 21.08 -1.22 -2.17
N VAL A 78 22.32 -1.43 -2.61
CA VAL A 78 23.29 -2.36 -2.03
C VAL A 78 24.63 -1.68 -1.84
N SER A 79 25.35 -2.07 -0.78
CA SER A 79 26.72 -1.66 -0.49
C SER A 79 27.58 -2.87 -0.16
N GLU A 80 28.75 -2.92 -0.79
CA GLU A 80 29.75 -4.00 -0.63
C GLU A 80 30.86 -3.62 0.36
N ASP A 81 30.94 -2.35 0.76
CA ASP A 81 32.09 -1.79 1.49
C ASP A 81 31.74 -1.27 2.89
N GLY A 82 30.66 -1.80 3.45
CA GLY A 82 30.19 -1.47 4.79
C GLY A 82 29.38 -0.18 4.86
N GLY A 83 28.80 0.27 3.75
CA GLY A 83 27.90 1.43 3.68
C GLY A 83 28.57 2.74 3.27
N LYS A 84 29.82 2.70 2.76
CA LYS A 84 30.52 3.91 2.31
C LYS A 84 30.04 4.32 0.92
N PHE A 85 29.94 3.36 0.01
CA PHE A 85 29.36 3.53 -1.32
C PHE A 85 28.18 2.60 -1.53
N TRP A 86 27.17 3.11 -2.21
CA TRP A 86 25.93 2.43 -2.53
C TRP A 86 25.68 2.47 -4.04
N LYS A 87 25.14 1.38 -4.57
CA LYS A 87 24.57 1.30 -5.91
C LYS A 87 23.12 0.86 -5.80
N ARG A 88 22.34 1.04 -6.86
CA ARG A 88 21.00 0.47 -6.90
C ARG A 88 21.10 -1.05 -7.04
N SER A 89 20.25 -1.78 -6.32
CA SER A 89 20.12 -3.23 -6.44
C SER A 89 18.86 -3.64 -7.19
N TYR A 90 17.99 -2.68 -7.52
CA TYR A 90 16.79 -2.92 -8.32
C TYR A 90 16.63 -1.79 -9.36
N PRO A 91 16.31 -2.13 -10.63
CA PRO A 91 16.37 -1.18 -11.75
C PRO A 91 15.27 -0.12 -11.77
N PHE A 92 14.19 -0.28 -11.00
CA PHE A 92 13.12 0.71 -10.96
C PHE A 92 13.18 1.53 -9.67
N PRO A 93 13.18 2.88 -9.76
CA PRO A 93 13.28 3.76 -8.60
C PRO A 93 11.90 3.89 -7.94
N LEU A 94 11.44 2.83 -7.29
CA LEU A 94 10.12 2.74 -6.67
C LEU A 94 10.21 2.69 -5.15
N PRO A 95 9.22 3.24 -4.43
CA PRO A 95 9.20 3.18 -2.97
C PRO A 95 9.26 1.75 -2.45
N VAL A 96 10.13 1.54 -1.47
CA VAL A 96 10.27 0.29 -0.73
C VAL A 96 9.65 0.48 0.64
N THR A 97 8.58 -0.26 0.92
CA THR A 97 7.80 -0.10 2.16
C THR A 97 8.26 -1.03 3.28
N MET A 98 8.99 -2.08 2.92
CA MET A 98 9.54 -3.06 3.84
C MET A 98 10.79 -3.68 3.22
N ILE A 99 11.84 -3.82 4.02
CA ILE A 99 12.98 -4.70 3.75
C ILE A 99 13.35 -5.40 5.05
N THR A 100 13.54 -6.73 5.03
CA THR A 100 13.82 -7.50 6.25
C THR A 100 14.55 -8.81 5.97
N THR A 101 15.07 -9.42 7.04
CA THR A 101 15.63 -10.78 7.06
C THR A 101 15.28 -11.44 8.40
N PHE A 102 15.15 -12.76 8.42
CA PHE A 102 14.83 -13.53 9.64
C PHE A 102 16.04 -14.29 10.19
N ASP A 103 16.87 -14.83 9.29
CA ASP A 103 18.03 -15.68 9.57
C ASP A 103 19.35 -15.05 9.09
N ASN A 104 19.29 -13.87 8.45
CA ASN A 104 20.35 -13.17 7.72
C ASN A 104 20.72 -13.81 6.37
N GLU A 105 20.17 -14.95 5.99
CA GLU A 105 20.44 -15.63 4.70
C GLU A 105 19.42 -15.27 3.62
N ASN A 106 18.18 -15.00 4.02
CA ASN A 106 17.13 -14.61 3.09
C ASN A 106 16.76 -13.13 3.32
N LEU A 107 16.75 -12.35 2.25
CA LEU A 107 16.25 -10.98 2.26
C LEU A 107 14.88 -10.94 1.60
N TYR A 108 13.99 -10.13 2.16
CA TYR A 108 12.68 -9.84 1.60
C TYR A 108 12.53 -8.34 1.45
N ALA A 109 11.93 -7.89 0.34
CA ALA A 109 11.56 -6.51 0.15
C ALA A 109 10.20 -6.37 -0.51
N PHE A 110 9.41 -5.39 -0.09
CA PHE A 110 8.17 -5.03 -0.76
C PHE A 110 8.33 -3.72 -1.53
N VAL A 111 8.28 -3.82 -2.86
CA VAL A 111 8.40 -2.70 -3.79
C VAL A 111 7.01 -2.30 -4.28
N VAL A 112 6.59 -1.06 -4.01
CA VAL A 112 5.25 -0.59 -4.35
C VAL A 112 5.02 -0.67 -5.86
N GLY A 113 3.92 -1.31 -6.24
CA GLY A 113 3.54 -1.54 -7.65
C GLY A 113 4.33 -2.64 -8.36
N LYS A 114 5.25 -3.34 -7.67
CA LYS A 114 5.96 -4.50 -8.21
C LYS A 114 5.73 -5.77 -7.39
N GLY A 115 5.61 -5.66 -6.08
CA GLY A 115 5.26 -6.78 -5.19
C GLY A 115 6.34 -7.14 -4.18
N LEU A 116 6.25 -8.36 -3.66
CA LEU A 116 7.19 -8.97 -2.72
C LEU A 116 8.31 -9.68 -3.50
N PHE A 117 9.56 -9.34 -3.19
CA PHE A 117 10.75 -9.95 -3.77
C PHE A 117 11.62 -10.58 -2.68
N SER A 118 12.47 -11.52 -3.07
CA SER A 118 13.53 -12.05 -2.21
C SER A 118 14.88 -12.19 -2.91
N ILE A 119 15.93 -12.19 -2.10
CA ILE A 119 17.24 -12.76 -2.42
C ILE A 119 17.42 -13.96 -1.48
N ARG A 120 17.80 -15.13 -2.00
CA ARG A 120 17.94 -16.36 -1.19
C ARG A 120 19.40 -16.81 -1.08
N GLY A 121 19.86 -17.05 0.14
CA GLY A 121 21.18 -17.65 0.39
C GLY A 121 22.33 -16.78 -0.13
N ASP A 122 23.05 -17.26 -1.13
CA ASP A 122 24.20 -16.58 -1.76
C ASP A 122 23.85 -15.86 -3.07
N GLU A 123 22.56 -15.82 -3.44
CA GLU A 123 22.10 -15.04 -4.58
C GLU A 123 22.36 -13.53 -4.38
N THR A 124 22.42 -12.80 -5.48
CA THR A 124 22.60 -11.33 -5.48
C THR A 124 21.47 -10.60 -6.20
N GLU A 125 20.59 -11.34 -6.87
CA GLU A 125 19.53 -10.82 -7.73
C GLU A 125 18.15 -10.98 -7.08
N TRP A 126 17.30 -9.97 -7.21
CA TRP A 126 15.95 -10.01 -6.66
C TRP A 126 15.01 -10.88 -7.50
N SER A 127 14.45 -11.91 -6.88
CA SER A 127 13.43 -12.77 -7.46
C SER A 127 12.03 -12.36 -6.98
N LEU A 128 11.07 -12.22 -7.91
CA LEU A 128 9.68 -11.93 -7.56
C LEU A 128 9.05 -13.16 -6.89
N ILE A 129 8.44 -12.94 -5.71
CA ILE A 129 7.62 -13.95 -5.02
C ILE A 129 6.14 -13.76 -5.38
N ASN A 130 5.61 -12.54 -5.18
CA ASN A 130 4.18 -12.28 -5.37
C ASN A 130 3.90 -10.81 -5.74
N ASN A 131 3.04 -10.59 -6.74
CA ASN A 131 2.56 -9.27 -7.17
C ASN A 131 1.02 -9.13 -7.22
N GLN A 132 0.29 -10.06 -6.59
CA GLN A 132 -1.18 -10.15 -6.61
C GLN A 132 -1.83 -9.60 -5.32
N MET A 133 -1.18 -8.65 -4.66
CA MET A 133 -1.63 -8.05 -3.40
C MET A 133 -2.66 -6.92 -3.58
N GLY A 134 -3.00 -6.57 -4.82
CA GLY A 134 -3.88 -5.44 -5.13
C GLY A 134 -3.32 -4.14 -4.60
N THR A 135 -4.17 -3.34 -3.96
CA THR A 135 -3.73 -2.07 -3.34
C THR A 135 -2.96 -2.26 -2.04
N GLN A 136 -2.84 -3.48 -1.52
CA GLN A 136 -2.15 -3.74 -0.27
C GLN A 136 -0.64 -3.75 -0.48
N PHE A 137 0.09 -3.07 0.41
CA PHE A 137 1.53 -3.14 0.48
C PHE A 137 1.99 -3.48 1.89
N LEU A 138 3.06 -4.26 1.98
CA LEU A 138 3.55 -4.77 3.26
C LEU A 138 4.41 -3.71 3.95
N VAL A 139 4.11 -3.44 5.22
CA VAL A 139 4.89 -2.53 6.07
C VAL A 139 5.76 -3.30 7.07
N SER A 140 5.42 -4.56 7.34
CA SER A 140 6.24 -5.46 8.14
C SER A 140 6.04 -6.90 7.67
N LEU A 141 7.08 -7.71 7.83
CA LEU A 141 7.07 -9.14 7.54
C LEU A 141 7.86 -9.84 8.66
N SER A 142 7.36 -10.99 9.10
CA SER A 142 7.97 -11.84 10.13
C SER A 142 7.78 -13.30 9.73
N SER A 143 8.72 -14.17 10.09
CA SER A 143 8.58 -15.62 10.00
C SER A 143 8.34 -16.19 11.40
N GLU A 144 7.58 -17.27 11.49
CA GLU A 144 7.45 -18.03 12.75
C GLU A 144 8.68 -18.92 12.98
N GLU A 145 9.15 -18.95 14.22
CA GLU A 145 10.34 -19.72 14.59
C GLU A 145 10.15 -21.20 14.27
N GLY A 146 11.07 -21.77 13.45
CA GLY A 146 11.01 -23.16 13.01
C GLY A 146 10.13 -23.42 11.78
N GLU A 147 9.40 -22.41 11.29
CA GLU A 147 8.47 -22.54 10.15
C GLU A 147 8.85 -21.56 9.02
N ILE A 148 9.87 -21.93 8.24
CA ILE A 148 10.47 -21.04 7.22
C ILE A 148 9.49 -20.58 6.12
N ASN A 149 8.45 -21.38 5.85
CA ASN A 149 7.42 -21.05 4.87
C ASN A 149 6.26 -20.25 5.46
N ARG A 150 6.16 -20.20 6.79
CA ARG A 150 5.07 -19.49 7.46
C ARG A 150 5.47 -18.05 7.71
N LEU A 151 4.89 -17.15 6.91
CA LEU A 151 5.14 -15.71 6.98
C LEU A 151 3.89 -14.99 7.49
N VAL A 152 4.10 -14.07 8.43
CA VAL A 152 3.07 -13.14 8.91
C VAL A 152 3.48 -11.74 8.50
N ALA A 153 2.64 -11.09 7.71
CA ALA A 153 2.84 -9.72 7.28
C ALA A 153 1.76 -8.79 7.83
N ARG A 154 2.09 -7.50 7.93
CA ARG A 154 1.13 -6.43 8.17
C ARG A 154 1.09 -5.51 6.96
N ASN A 155 -0.11 -5.15 6.53
CA ASN A 155 -0.30 -4.18 5.45
C ASN A 155 -0.46 -2.74 5.99
N GLN A 156 -0.56 -1.75 5.10
CA GLN A 156 -0.72 -0.34 5.44
C GLN A 156 -2.01 -0.01 6.20
N TYR A 157 -3.02 -0.88 6.13
CA TYR A 157 -4.28 -0.75 6.85
C TYR A 157 -4.22 -1.35 8.26
N GLY A 158 -3.03 -1.80 8.69
CA GLY A 158 -2.83 -2.45 9.99
C GLY A 158 -3.36 -3.88 10.07
N LYS A 159 -3.79 -4.47 8.95
CA LYS A 159 -4.30 -5.84 8.90
C LYS A 159 -3.16 -6.84 8.80
N GLN A 160 -3.32 -7.97 9.49
CA GLN A 160 -2.40 -9.09 9.42
C GLN A 160 -2.85 -10.07 8.33
N ILE A 161 -1.89 -10.50 7.52
CA ILE A 161 -2.05 -11.55 6.51
C ILE A 161 -0.98 -12.61 6.75
N ILE A 162 -1.32 -13.85 6.43
CA ILE A 162 -0.52 -15.04 6.69
C ILE A 162 -0.31 -15.75 5.36
N SER A 163 0.91 -16.19 5.13
CA SER A 163 1.28 -17.12 4.07
C SER A 163 1.82 -18.38 4.73
N ASP A 164 1.43 -19.55 4.22
CA ASP A 164 1.97 -20.85 4.63
C ASP A 164 2.87 -21.47 3.52
N ASP A 165 3.21 -20.69 2.50
CA ASP A 165 3.91 -21.11 1.27
C ASP A 165 5.06 -20.16 0.88
N GLY A 166 5.70 -19.52 1.86
CA GLY A 166 6.88 -18.67 1.62
C GLY A 166 6.57 -17.35 0.92
N GLY A 167 5.31 -16.91 0.96
CA GLY A 167 4.83 -15.64 0.43
C GLY A 167 4.21 -15.74 -0.97
N GLU A 168 4.04 -16.94 -1.52
CA GLU A 168 3.40 -17.14 -2.83
C GLU A 168 1.90 -16.87 -2.79
N SER A 169 1.23 -17.21 -1.70
CA SER A 169 -0.18 -16.89 -1.45
C SER A 169 -0.41 -16.37 -0.04
N TRP A 170 -1.47 -15.58 0.12
CA TRP A 170 -1.76 -14.87 1.36
C TRP A 170 -3.23 -14.98 1.72
N VAL A 171 -3.48 -15.30 2.98
CA VAL A 171 -4.81 -15.29 3.59
C VAL A 171 -4.85 -14.26 4.70
N ARG A 172 -6.02 -13.68 4.95
CA ARG A 172 -6.17 -12.78 6.08
C ARG A 172 -6.17 -13.58 7.39
N ALA A 173 -5.49 -13.06 8.42
CA ALA A 173 -5.44 -13.70 9.72
C ALA A 173 -6.83 -13.83 10.40
N ASP A 174 -7.78 -12.96 10.03
CA ASP A 174 -9.15 -12.98 10.54
C ASP A 174 -10.11 -13.92 9.76
N GLY A 175 -9.61 -14.57 8.70
CA GLY A 175 -10.33 -15.60 7.95
C GLY A 175 -11.54 -15.10 7.13
N PHE A 176 -11.54 -13.83 6.70
CA PHE A 176 -12.50 -13.31 5.72
C PHE A 176 -12.04 -13.55 4.26
N PRO A 177 -12.95 -13.74 3.28
CA PRO A 177 -14.42 -13.71 3.38
C PRO A 177 -15.04 -14.93 4.06
N LYS A 178 -16.17 -14.71 4.74
CA LYS A 178 -17.03 -15.79 5.26
C LYS A 178 -18.31 -15.84 4.43
N VAL A 179 -18.25 -16.44 3.24
CA VAL A 179 -19.43 -16.69 2.40
C VAL A 179 -20.30 -17.77 3.05
N LYS A 180 -21.47 -17.40 3.59
CA LYS A 180 -22.32 -18.29 4.39
C LYS A 180 -23.62 -18.65 3.70
N THR A 181 -24.21 -17.71 2.96
CA THR A 181 -25.54 -17.83 2.37
C THR A 181 -25.48 -18.15 0.88
N MET A 182 -26.57 -18.71 0.34
CA MET A 182 -26.70 -18.93 -1.11
C MET A 182 -26.68 -17.61 -1.91
N VAL A 183 -27.12 -16.51 -1.30
CA VAL A 183 -27.08 -15.17 -1.91
C VAL A 183 -25.63 -14.69 -2.05
N GLU A 184 -24.82 -14.82 -1.00
CA GLU A 184 -23.40 -14.47 -1.04
C GLU A 184 -22.63 -15.37 -2.04
N ARG A 185 -22.91 -16.67 -2.09
CA ARG A 185 -22.26 -17.59 -3.07
C ARG A 185 -22.57 -17.22 -4.53
N ARG A 186 -23.80 -16.80 -4.81
CA ARG A 186 -24.18 -16.31 -6.15
C ARG A 186 -23.45 -15.00 -6.46
N GLY A 187 -23.36 -14.11 -5.48
CA GLY A 187 -22.60 -12.87 -5.57
C GLY A 187 -21.12 -13.10 -5.83
N GLU A 188 -20.49 -14.02 -5.10
CA GLU A 188 -19.08 -14.39 -5.25
C GLU A 188 -18.79 -14.89 -6.66
N LYS A 189 -19.59 -15.83 -7.17
CA LYS A 189 -19.43 -16.34 -8.53
C LYS A 189 -19.49 -15.20 -9.55
N LEU A 190 -20.50 -14.33 -9.43
CA LEU A 190 -20.66 -13.22 -10.36
C LEU A 190 -19.55 -12.18 -10.22
N PHE A 191 -19.07 -11.93 -8.99
CA PHE A 191 -17.95 -11.04 -8.73
C PHE A 191 -16.68 -11.56 -9.41
N ASN A 192 -16.39 -12.85 -9.32
CA ASN A 192 -15.23 -13.47 -9.94
C ASN A 192 -15.30 -13.36 -11.48
N GLU A 193 -16.49 -13.42 -12.06
CA GLU A 193 -16.72 -13.32 -13.50
C GLU A 193 -16.69 -11.88 -14.04
N LYS A 194 -17.13 -10.89 -13.24
CA LYS A 194 -17.39 -9.52 -13.73
C LYS A 194 -16.53 -8.44 -13.08
N CYS A 195 -16.17 -8.61 -11.81
CA CYS A 195 -15.60 -7.53 -10.99
C CYS A 195 -14.14 -7.78 -10.62
N GLN A 196 -13.74 -9.03 -10.38
CA GLN A 196 -12.43 -9.38 -9.85
C GLN A 196 -11.26 -8.93 -10.73
N SER A 197 -11.41 -8.96 -12.06
CA SER A 197 -10.35 -8.55 -12.98
C SER A 197 -9.90 -7.10 -12.76
N CYS A 198 -10.77 -6.25 -12.21
CA CYS A 198 -10.45 -4.86 -11.87
C CYS A 198 -10.28 -4.69 -10.35
N HIS A 199 -11.23 -5.19 -9.55
CA HIS A 199 -11.25 -4.98 -8.09
C HIS A 199 -10.39 -5.96 -7.29
N GLY A 200 -9.64 -6.84 -7.94
CA GLY A 200 -8.73 -7.78 -7.29
C GLY A 200 -9.43 -8.98 -6.64
N ILE A 201 -8.63 -10.00 -6.33
CA ILE A 201 -9.07 -11.22 -5.63
C ILE A 201 -9.70 -10.82 -4.30
N ALA A 202 -10.91 -11.29 -4.01
CA ALA A 202 -11.64 -10.91 -2.79
C ALA A 202 -11.75 -9.38 -2.58
N GLY A 203 -11.78 -8.58 -3.65
CA GLY A 203 -12.03 -7.15 -3.55
C GLY A 203 -10.89 -6.33 -2.95
N ILE A 204 -9.64 -6.80 -2.99
CA ILE A 204 -8.46 -6.11 -2.45
C ILE A 204 -8.00 -4.88 -3.26
N GLY A 205 -8.71 -4.57 -4.35
CA GLY A 205 -8.45 -3.47 -5.25
C GLY A 205 -7.41 -3.79 -6.33
N GLU A 206 -7.28 -2.86 -7.27
CA GLU A 206 -6.31 -2.94 -8.36
C GLU A 206 -4.88 -2.81 -7.84
N THR A 207 -3.95 -3.61 -8.36
CA THR A 207 -2.52 -3.46 -8.06
C THR A 207 -2.02 -2.11 -8.53
N TYR A 208 -1.27 -1.40 -7.69
CA TYR A 208 -0.65 -0.14 -8.09
C TYR A 208 0.20 -0.32 -9.35
N THR A 209 -0.06 0.49 -10.36
CA THR A 209 0.78 0.60 -11.55
C THR A 209 1.51 1.94 -11.51
N ILE A 210 2.55 2.08 -12.34
CA ILE A 210 3.21 3.39 -12.52
C ILE A 210 2.20 4.43 -12.95
N GLU A 211 1.34 4.09 -13.91
CA GLU A 211 0.31 5.00 -14.39
C GLU A 211 -0.61 5.44 -13.24
N ALA A 212 -1.05 4.52 -12.40
CA ALA A 212 -1.88 4.84 -11.23
C ALA A 212 -1.16 5.76 -10.21
N LEU A 213 0.16 5.66 -10.10
CA LEU A 213 0.95 6.47 -9.18
C LEU A 213 1.29 7.85 -9.74
N THR A 214 1.40 8.00 -11.06
CA THR A 214 1.88 9.24 -11.71
C THR A 214 0.78 10.02 -12.44
N ASN A 215 -0.33 9.39 -12.82
CA ASN A 215 -1.42 10.02 -13.55
C ASN A 215 -2.61 10.30 -12.60
N ARG A 216 -2.86 11.60 -12.35
CA ARG A 216 -3.96 12.04 -11.46
C ARG A 216 -5.37 11.73 -12.00
N ASP A 217 -5.50 11.54 -13.31
CA ASP A 217 -6.77 11.20 -13.95
C ASP A 217 -7.01 9.68 -13.97
N TYR A 218 -6.03 8.87 -13.54
CA TYR A 218 -6.17 7.43 -13.44
C TYR A 218 -6.96 7.08 -12.17
N LEU A 219 -8.23 6.68 -12.37
CA LEU A 219 -9.06 6.16 -11.30
C LEU A 219 -8.89 4.65 -11.20
N MET A 220 -8.12 4.22 -10.20
CA MET A 220 -7.95 2.81 -9.87
C MET A 220 -9.29 2.19 -9.48
N ALA A 221 -9.47 0.90 -9.77
CA ALA A 221 -10.55 0.14 -9.15
C ALA A 221 -10.27 0.02 -7.64
N PRO A 222 -11.08 0.66 -6.78
CA PRO A 222 -10.80 0.69 -5.36
C PRO A 222 -10.99 -0.68 -4.73
N PRO A 223 -10.42 -0.92 -3.55
CA PRO A 223 -10.78 -2.06 -2.73
C PRO A 223 -12.26 -2.00 -2.39
N LEU A 224 -12.92 -3.13 -2.55
CA LEU A 224 -14.30 -3.37 -2.16
C LEU A 224 -14.39 -4.19 -0.86
N ASP A 225 -13.27 -4.68 -0.35
CA ASP A 225 -13.18 -5.19 1.02
C ASP A 225 -13.29 -4.03 2.04
N GLU A 226 -13.05 -4.34 3.32
CA GLU A 226 -13.14 -3.35 4.41
C GLU A 226 -11.97 -2.36 4.48
N SER A 227 -10.96 -2.48 3.62
CA SER A 227 -9.73 -1.68 3.71
C SER A 227 -9.90 -0.24 3.21
N ALA A 228 -10.93 0.04 2.42
CA ALA A 228 -11.13 1.33 1.76
C ALA A 228 -12.59 1.82 1.80
N HIS A 229 -12.95 2.75 0.91
CA HIS A 229 -14.13 3.61 1.01
C HIS A 229 -15.49 2.93 0.81
N ALA A 230 -15.55 1.73 0.20
CA ALA A 230 -16.80 1.17 -0.32
C ALA A 230 -17.95 1.10 0.73
N TRP A 231 -17.63 0.78 1.97
CA TRP A 231 -18.61 0.64 3.06
C TRP A 231 -19.22 1.97 3.54
N HIS A 232 -18.71 3.13 3.12
CA HIS A 232 -19.35 4.44 3.37
C HIS A 232 -20.65 4.63 2.57
N HIS A 233 -20.93 3.75 1.60
CA HIS A 233 -22.11 3.81 0.73
C HIS A 233 -23.22 2.85 1.17
N THR A 234 -24.48 3.22 0.91
CA THR A 234 -25.63 2.32 1.13
C THR A 234 -25.68 1.20 0.09
N ASP A 235 -26.47 0.16 0.37
CA ASP A 235 -26.70 -0.92 -0.60
C ASP A 235 -27.27 -0.36 -1.91
N GLU A 236 -28.20 0.60 -1.85
CA GLU A 236 -28.78 1.23 -3.04
C GLU A 236 -27.73 1.99 -3.85
N ALA A 237 -26.83 2.72 -3.19
CA ALA A 237 -25.76 3.44 -3.86
C ALA A 237 -24.77 2.47 -4.54
N LEU A 238 -24.38 1.40 -3.86
CA LEU A 238 -23.51 0.36 -4.43
C LEU A 238 -24.17 -0.34 -5.62
N MET A 239 -25.44 -0.73 -5.49
CA MET A 239 -26.21 -1.33 -6.58
C MET A 239 -26.34 -0.39 -7.77
N LYS A 240 -26.57 0.91 -7.52
CA LYS A 240 -26.62 1.93 -8.56
C LYS A 240 -25.30 2.01 -9.31
N THR A 241 -24.17 2.09 -8.61
CA THR A 241 -22.84 2.13 -9.23
C THR A 241 -22.54 0.86 -10.04
N ILE A 242 -22.96 -0.32 -9.56
CA ILE A 242 -22.83 -1.57 -10.32
C ILE A 242 -23.64 -1.50 -11.62
N LEU A 243 -24.91 -1.09 -11.54
CA LEU A 243 -25.82 -1.12 -12.69
C LEU A 243 -25.52 -0.02 -13.71
N GLU A 244 -25.22 1.19 -13.25
CA GLU A 244 -25.04 2.38 -14.09
C GLU A 244 -23.57 2.69 -14.41
N GLY A 245 -22.61 2.01 -13.76
CA GLY A 245 -21.18 2.23 -13.95
C GLY A 245 -20.67 3.50 -13.26
N SER A 246 -19.44 3.89 -13.58
CA SER A 246 -18.84 5.13 -13.06
C SER A 246 -19.12 6.30 -14.00
N SER A 247 -19.71 7.37 -13.47
CA SER A 247 -19.91 8.62 -14.22
C SER A 247 -18.61 9.42 -14.41
N ARG A 248 -17.54 9.07 -13.68
CA ARG A 248 -16.25 9.77 -13.74
C ARG A 248 -15.29 9.17 -14.76
N GLN A 249 -15.49 7.91 -15.16
CA GLN A 249 -14.60 7.21 -16.07
C GLN A 249 -15.27 5.99 -16.72
N SER A 250 -14.77 5.59 -17.89
CA SER A 250 -15.31 4.45 -18.64
C SER A 250 -14.81 3.07 -18.17
N ARG A 251 -13.79 2.98 -17.30
CA ARG A 251 -13.23 1.67 -16.89
C ARG A 251 -14.19 0.81 -16.06
N MET A 252 -15.17 1.43 -15.39
CA MET A 252 -16.25 0.71 -14.71
C MET A 252 -17.53 0.82 -15.56
N PRO A 253 -17.84 -0.19 -16.39
CA PRO A 253 -18.99 -0.15 -17.28
C PRO A 253 -20.30 -0.23 -16.50
N ALA A 254 -21.37 0.23 -17.15
CA ALA A 254 -22.73 -0.02 -16.68
C ALA A 254 -23.07 -1.51 -16.84
N TRP A 255 -22.88 -2.30 -15.78
CA TRP A 255 -23.10 -3.74 -15.87
C TRP A 255 -24.57 -4.11 -16.13
N GLY A 256 -25.50 -3.19 -15.84
CA GLY A 256 -26.91 -3.33 -16.20
C GLY A 256 -27.11 -3.50 -17.71
N ASP A 257 -26.39 -2.72 -18.51
CA ASP A 257 -26.41 -2.80 -19.98
C ASP A 257 -25.74 -4.09 -20.49
N LEU A 258 -24.95 -4.75 -19.64
CA LEU A 258 -24.23 -5.98 -19.92
C LEU A 258 -24.89 -7.22 -19.28
N GLY A 259 -26.16 -7.11 -18.90
CA GLY A 259 -26.99 -8.22 -18.46
C GLY A 259 -26.97 -8.52 -16.95
N VAL A 260 -26.33 -7.69 -16.13
CA VAL A 260 -26.44 -7.80 -14.65
C VAL A 260 -27.79 -7.22 -14.23
N THR A 261 -28.65 -8.06 -13.66
CA THR A 261 -29.97 -7.63 -13.20
C THR A 261 -29.90 -6.93 -11.84
N LYS A 262 -31.00 -6.29 -11.41
CA LYS A 262 -31.11 -5.75 -10.04
C LYS A 262 -30.93 -6.83 -8.97
N ALA A 263 -31.40 -8.06 -9.22
CA ALA A 263 -31.20 -9.18 -8.30
C ALA A 263 -29.71 -9.58 -8.22
N ASP A 264 -29.03 -9.60 -9.36
CA ASP A 264 -27.60 -9.86 -9.43
C ASP A 264 -26.77 -8.79 -8.71
N ALA A 265 -27.11 -7.51 -8.91
CA ALA A 265 -26.49 -6.41 -8.18
C ALA A 265 -26.68 -6.55 -6.65
N SER A 266 -27.85 -7.01 -6.21
CA SER A 266 -28.09 -7.31 -4.79
C SER A 266 -27.22 -8.47 -4.30
N HIS A 267 -27.07 -9.54 -5.09
CA HIS A 267 -26.16 -10.64 -4.75
C HIS A 267 -24.69 -10.18 -4.68
N LEU A 268 -24.25 -9.35 -5.63
CA LEU A 268 -22.91 -8.75 -5.63
C LEU A 268 -22.66 -7.92 -4.37
N VAL A 269 -23.61 -7.05 -4.00
CA VAL A 269 -23.52 -6.27 -2.75
C VAL A 269 -23.50 -7.17 -1.52
N ALA A 270 -24.28 -8.26 -1.50
CA ALA A 270 -24.22 -9.22 -0.41
C ALA A 270 -22.84 -9.89 -0.28
N TYR A 271 -22.22 -10.29 -1.41
CA TYR A 271 -20.86 -10.82 -1.41
C TYR A 271 -19.84 -9.78 -0.95
N ILE A 272 -19.90 -8.54 -1.47
CA ILE A 272 -19.01 -7.44 -1.06
C ILE A 272 -19.08 -7.24 0.46
N LYS A 273 -20.29 -7.24 1.05
CA LYS A 273 -20.49 -7.14 2.51
C LYS A 273 -19.95 -8.33 3.30
N SER A 274 -19.85 -9.50 2.67
CA SER A 274 -19.24 -10.70 3.29
C SER A 274 -17.72 -10.60 3.43
N LEU A 275 -17.08 -9.67 2.70
CA LEU A 275 -15.66 -9.33 2.81
C LEU A 275 -15.36 -8.43 4.01
N TRP A 276 -16.39 -7.86 4.63
CA TRP A 276 -16.21 -6.87 5.70
C TRP A 276 -16.26 -7.51 7.09
N GLY A 277 -15.53 -6.95 8.04
CA GLY A 277 -15.69 -7.24 9.45
C GLY A 277 -17.06 -6.80 9.99
N GLU A 278 -17.43 -7.30 11.16
CA GLU A 278 -18.71 -7.01 11.81
C GLU A 278 -18.91 -5.50 12.03
N ARG A 279 -17.92 -4.83 12.63
CA ARG A 279 -17.94 -3.37 12.81
C ARG A 279 -18.26 -2.64 11.50
N ILE A 280 -17.62 -3.00 10.40
CA ILE A 280 -17.78 -2.29 9.13
C ILE A 280 -19.19 -2.51 8.54
N ARG A 281 -19.75 -3.71 8.67
CA ARG A 281 -21.17 -3.95 8.31
C ARG A 281 -22.14 -3.15 9.18
N ASP A 282 -21.85 -3.02 10.47
CA ASP A 282 -22.66 -2.26 11.42
C ASP A 282 -22.55 -0.75 11.23
N CYS A 283 -21.48 -0.29 10.59
CA CYS A 283 -21.19 1.10 10.29
C CYS A 283 -21.45 1.49 8.84
N GLN A 284 -22.03 0.60 8.02
CA GLN A 284 -22.20 0.85 6.60
C GLN A 284 -23.10 2.08 6.31
N GLY A 285 -22.74 2.83 5.28
CA GLY A 285 -23.54 3.93 4.76
C GLY A 285 -23.47 5.13 5.70
N PRO A 286 -24.56 5.91 5.86
CA PRO A 286 -24.59 7.06 6.78
C PRO A 286 -24.19 6.76 8.23
N ARG A 287 -24.25 5.48 8.66
CA ARG A 287 -23.85 5.03 10.00
C ARG A 287 -22.34 5.19 10.26
N HIS A 288 -21.49 5.29 9.23
CA HIS A 288 -20.03 5.37 9.43
C HIS A 288 -19.62 6.58 10.27
N MET A 289 -20.38 7.67 10.18
CA MET A 289 -20.18 8.89 10.96
C MET A 289 -20.33 8.70 12.47
N GLN A 290 -20.93 7.58 12.91
CA GLN A 290 -21.12 7.24 14.32
C GLN A 290 -20.05 6.25 14.83
N CYS A 291 -19.18 5.77 13.94
CA CYS A 291 -18.20 4.74 14.21
C CYS A 291 -16.75 5.21 14.06
N MET A 292 -16.55 6.49 13.77
CA MET A 292 -15.22 7.12 13.69
C MET A 292 -14.75 7.58 15.07
#